data_AF-A0A5J4T2Z2-F1
#
_entry.id   AF-A0A5J4T2Z2-F1
#
_cell.length_a   1.000
_cell.length_b   1.000
_cell.length_c   1.000
_cell.angle_alpha   90.00
_cell.angle_beta   90.00
_cell.angle_gamma   90.00
#
_symmetry.space_group_name_H-M   'P 1'
#
loop_
_entity.id
_entity.type
_entity.pdbx_description
1 polymer ?
#
loop_
_entity_poly.entity_id
_entity_poly.type
_entity_poly.pdbx_seq_one_letter_code
_entity_poly.pdbx_strand_id
1 'polypeptide(L)'
;MIPDYALNAEIRLFSFGFKEEYALSKKMVATFKLSSEQLSSQGYHDFGMRAVNTVISTAGNLKHDFPDESEELLLLKVLRDTNIPKFLADDIPLFKGIVSDLFPGVQPMVVDYGALEK
;
A
#
# COMPACT_ATOMS: atom_id res chain seq x y z
N MET A 1 -2.37 -14.63 21.07
CA MET A 1 -3.32 -13.62 20.56
C MET A 1 -2.75 -13.09 19.26
N ILE A 2 -3.51 -13.14 18.16
CA ILE A 2 -3.09 -12.57 16.87
C ILE A 2 -3.56 -11.10 16.84
N PRO A 3 -2.69 -10.12 16.54
CA PRO A 3 -3.08 -8.72 16.45
C PRO A 3 -4.10 -8.48 15.33
N ASP A 4 -5.04 -7.57 15.55
CA ASP A 4 -5.91 -7.08 14.48
C ASP A 4 -5.16 -6.03 13.65
N TYR A 5 -4.72 -6.45 12.46
CA TYR A 5 -3.96 -5.62 11.52
C TYR A 5 -4.76 -4.42 11.03
N ALA A 6 -6.08 -4.57 10.84
CA ALA A 6 -6.93 -3.52 10.29
C ALA A 6 -7.17 -2.42 11.32
N LEU A 7 -7.51 -2.79 12.55
CA LEU A 7 -7.70 -1.83 13.64
C LEU A 7 -6.39 -1.08 13.95
N ASN A 8 -5.25 -1.78 13.97
CA ASN A 8 -3.96 -1.11 14.19
C ASN A 8 -3.63 -0.13 13.06
N ALA A 9 -3.86 -0.53 11.81
CA ALA A 9 -3.65 0.31 10.64
C ALA A 9 -4.55 1.55 10.65
N GLU A 10 -5.83 1.38 10.99
CA GLU A 10 -6.82 2.46 11.09
C GLU A 10 -6.36 3.54 12.09
N ILE A 11 -6.02 3.14 13.33
CA ILE A 11 -5.58 4.07 14.37
C ILE A 11 -4.32 4.84 13.92
N ARG A 12 -3.37 4.16 13.27
CA ARG A 12 -2.15 4.81 12.79
C ARG A 12 -2.42 5.75 11.63
N LEU A 13 -3.23 5.37 10.64
CA LEU A 13 -3.62 6.25 9.54
C LEU A 13 -4.35 7.50 10.06
N PHE A 14 -5.29 7.32 11.00
CA PHE A 14 -5.96 8.43 11.66
C PHE A 14 -4.97 9.39 12.33
N SER A 15 -3.95 8.87 13.02
CA SER A 15 -2.94 9.69 13.67
C SER A 15 -2.07 10.52 12.70
N PHE A 16 -2.02 10.11 11.42
CA PHE A 16 -1.37 10.87 10.34
C PHE A 16 -2.31 11.84 9.61
N GLY A 17 -3.57 11.97 10.06
CA GLY A 17 -4.53 12.92 9.52
C GLY A 17 -5.31 12.41 8.29
N PHE A 18 -5.31 11.10 8.04
CA PHE A 18 -6.23 10.49 7.07
C PHE A 18 -7.68 10.61 7.58
N LYS A 19 -8.60 10.90 6.66
CA LYS A 19 -10.05 11.01 6.90
C LYS A 19 -10.83 9.79 6.40
N GLU A 20 -10.23 9.01 5.50
CA GLU A 20 -10.80 7.76 4.97
C GLU A 20 -10.13 6.52 5.61
N GLU A 21 -9.57 6.67 6.81
CA GLU A 21 -8.72 5.69 7.49
C GLU A 21 -9.36 4.31 7.61
N TYR A 22 -10.67 4.24 7.85
CA TYR A 22 -11.41 2.99 8.03
C TYR A 22 -11.49 2.18 6.73
N ALA A 23 -11.78 2.85 5.62
CA ALA A 23 -11.85 2.20 4.32
C ALA A 23 -10.46 1.80 3.83
N LEU A 24 -9.48 2.69 4.01
CA LEU A 24 -8.10 2.53 3.56
C LEU A 24 -7.36 1.44 4.34
N SER A 25 -7.55 1.35 5.66
CA SER A 25 -6.95 0.30 6.49
C SER A 25 -7.37 -1.10 6.02
N LYS A 26 -8.68 -1.27 5.73
CA LYS A 26 -9.23 -2.53 5.22
C LYS A 26 -8.69 -2.89 3.84
N LYS A 27 -8.66 -1.93 2.90
CA LYS A 27 -8.08 -2.15 1.56
C LYS A 27 -6.62 -2.55 1.64
N MET A 28 -5.82 -1.89 2.48
CA MET A 28 -4.41 -2.21 2.68
C MET A 28 -4.23 -3.62 3.26
N VAL A 29 -4.93 -3.96 4.33
CA VAL A 29 -4.82 -5.30 4.94
C VAL A 29 -5.31 -6.39 3.99
N ALA A 30 -6.39 -6.15 3.26
CA ALA A 30 -6.87 -7.06 2.21
C ALA A 30 -5.82 -7.25 1.10
N THR A 31 -5.13 -6.17 0.69
CA THR A 31 -4.05 -6.26 -0.31
C THR A 31 -2.95 -7.20 0.17
N PHE A 32 -2.47 -7.03 1.39
CA PHE A 32 -1.42 -7.89 1.95
C PHE A 32 -1.88 -9.34 2.14
N LYS A 33 -3.11 -9.54 2.61
CA LYS A 33 -3.70 -10.86 2.77
C LYS A 33 -3.80 -11.59 1.43
N LEU A 34 -4.45 -10.99 0.43
CA LEU A 34 -4.60 -11.59 -0.90
C LEU A 34 -3.23 -11.80 -1.54
N SER A 35 -2.28 -10.89 -1.33
CA SER A 35 -0.92 -11.05 -1.84
C SER A 35 -0.24 -12.28 -1.24
N SER A 36 -0.39 -12.51 0.07
CA SER A 36 0.17 -13.69 0.73
C SER A 36 -0.48 -15.01 0.31
N GLU A 37 -1.74 -14.96 -0.16
CA GLU A 37 -2.51 -16.13 -0.58
C GLU A 37 -2.34 -16.46 -2.07
N GLN A 38 -2.08 -15.46 -2.92
CA GLN A 38 -2.09 -15.60 -4.39
C GLN A 38 -0.72 -15.49 -5.06
N LEU A 39 0.25 -14.77 -4.46
CA LEU A 39 1.60 -14.69 -5.04
C LEU A 39 2.40 -15.95 -4.75
N SER A 40 3.48 -16.14 -5.51
CA SER A 40 4.38 -17.26 -5.31
C SER A 40 4.92 -17.30 -3.87
N SER A 41 4.94 -18.50 -3.27
CA SER A 41 5.42 -18.70 -1.91
C SER A 41 6.94 -18.64 -1.89
N GLN A 42 7.46 -17.44 -1.69
CA GLN A 42 8.89 -17.17 -1.57
C GLN A 42 9.21 -16.79 -0.13
N GLY A 43 10.26 -17.39 0.43
CA GLY A 43 10.65 -17.15 1.83
C GLY A 43 11.07 -15.72 2.17
N TYR A 44 11.24 -14.85 1.16
CA TYR A 44 11.62 -13.44 1.33
C TYR A 44 10.44 -12.46 1.23
N HIS A 45 9.24 -12.91 0.87
CA HIS A 45 8.06 -12.05 0.88
C HIS A 45 7.64 -11.74 2.33
N ASP A 46 7.80 -10.49 2.74
CA ASP A 46 7.26 -10.00 4.02
C ASP A 46 5.92 -9.32 3.78
N PHE A 47 4.83 -10.01 4.11
CA PHE A 47 3.46 -9.47 4.15
C PHE A 47 2.96 -9.27 5.59
N GLY A 48 3.86 -9.32 6.58
CA GLY A 48 3.52 -9.20 8.00
C GLY A 48 3.39 -7.75 8.48
N MET A 49 3.33 -7.57 9.82
CA MET A 49 3.17 -6.25 10.45
C MET A 49 4.26 -5.24 10.05
N ARG A 50 5.46 -5.71 9.70
CA ARG A 50 6.56 -4.82 9.28
C ARG A 50 6.27 -4.15 7.95
N ALA A 51 5.73 -4.89 6.98
CA ALA A 51 5.30 -4.34 5.70
C ALA A 51 4.16 -3.34 5.88
N VAL A 52 3.15 -3.69 6.69
CA VAL A 52 2.04 -2.81 7.06
C VAL A 52 2.56 -1.51 7.69
N ASN A 53 3.46 -1.61 8.67
CA ASN A 53 4.00 -0.44 9.34
C ASN A 53 4.83 0.48 8.43
N THR A 54 5.55 -0.11 7.47
CA THR A 54 6.32 0.64 6.47
C THR A 54 5.38 1.44 5.58
N VAL A 55 4.35 0.79 5.03
CA VAL A 55 3.35 1.46 4.18
C VAL A 55 2.66 2.60 4.92
N ILE A 56 2.18 2.38 6.14
CA ILE A 56 1.49 3.43 6.90
C ILE A 56 2.41 4.63 7.15
N SER A 57 3.65 4.39 7.57
CA SER A 57 4.57 5.48 7.91
C SER A 57 4.97 6.28 6.67
N THR A 58 5.22 5.61 5.54
CA THR A 58 5.51 6.28 4.27
C THR A 58 4.30 7.02 3.72
N ALA A 59 3.09 6.46 3.83
CA ALA A 59 1.86 7.13 3.42
C ALA A 59 1.55 8.35 4.30
N GLY A 60 1.82 8.27 5.60
CA GLY A 60 1.72 9.40 6.53
C GLY A 60 2.63 10.57 6.13
N ASN A 61 3.90 10.28 5.81
CA ASN A 61 4.82 11.30 5.32
C ASN A 61 4.34 11.89 3.98
N LEU A 62 3.87 11.04 3.07
CA LEU A 62 3.37 11.50 1.77
C LEU A 62 2.12 12.38 1.91
N LYS A 63 1.23 12.08 2.87
CA LYS A 63 0.08 12.93 3.20
C LYS A 63 0.51 14.30 3.77
N HIS A 64 1.62 14.35 4.49
CA HIS A 64 2.17 15.62 4.95
C HIS A 64 2.70 16.47 3.78
N ASP A 65 3.41 15.85 2.83
CA ASP A 65 3.97 16.54 1.66
C ASP A 65 2.89 16.97 0.65
N PHE A 66 1.82 16.18 0.53
CA PHE A 66 0.71 16.38 -0.41
C PHE A 66 -0.65 16.39 0.33
N PRO A 67 -0.96 17.45 1.10
CA PRO A 67 -2.13 17.47 1.98
C PRO A 67 -3.47 17.45 1.24
N ASP A 68 -3.53 18.00 0.03
CA ASP A 68 -4.74 18.12 -0.78
C ASP A 68 -4.95 16.95 -1.74
N GLU A 69 -3.98 16.02 -1.84
CA GLU A 69 -4.11 14.86 -2.71
C GLU A 69 -5.03 13.79 -2.14
N SER A 70 -5.58 12.98 -3.05
CA SER A 70 -6.45 11.86 -2.72
C SER A 70 -5.73 10.85 -1.83
N GLU A 71 -6.27 10.62 -0.62
CA GLU A 71 -5.70 9.68 0.35
C GLU A 71 -5.60 8.25 -0.21
N GLU A 72 -6.58 7.86 -1.00
CA GLU A 72 -6.60 6.58 -1.70
C GLU A 72 -5.45 6.47 -2.70
N LEU A 73 -5.20 7.52 -3.48
CA LEU A 73 -4.10 7.57 -4.45
C LEU A 73 -2.73 7.57 -3.76
N LEU A 74 -2.58 8.30 -2.65
CA LEU A 74 -1.36 8.29 -1.84
C LEU A 74 -1.06 6.89 -1.29
N LEU A 75 -2.07 6.21 -0.74
CA LEU A 75 -1.90 4.86 -0.21
C LEU A 75 -1.59 3.85 -1.31
N LEU A 76 -2.29 3.93 -2.44
CA LEU A 76 -2.05 3.09 -3.62
C LEU A 76 -0.61 3.22 -4.10
N LYS A 77 -0.12 4.46 -4.22
CA LYS A 77 1.25 4.74 -4.62
C LYS A 77 2.25 4.06 -3.69
N VAL A 78 2.13 4.29 -2.38
CA VAL A 78 3.04 3.70 -1.39
C VAL A 78 2.97 2.18 -1.39
N LEU A 79 1.78 1.59 -1.49
CA LEU A 79 1.62 0.14 -1.60
C LEU A 79 2.38 -0.42 -2.81
N ARG A 80 2.32 0.25 -3.95
CA ARG A 80 3.04 -0.18 -5.15
C ARG A 80 4.55 -0.01 -5.02
N ASP A 81 4.99 1.17 -4.61
CA ASP A 81 6.42 1.53 -4.55
C ASP A 81 7.17 0.66 -3.52
N THR A 82 6.51 0.27 -2.43
CA THR A 82 7.11 -0.57 -1.39
C THR A 82 7.11 -2.07 -1.69
N ASN A 83 6.26 -2.55 -2.61
CA ASN A 83 6.06 -3.98 -2.85
C ASN A 83 6.53 -4.44 -4.23
N ILE A 84 6.31 -3.67 -5.30
CA ILE A 84 6.72 -4.05 -6.67
C ILE A 84 8.21 -4.41 -6.76
N PRO A 85 9.15 -3.67 -6.15
CA PRO A 85 10.58 -4.01 -6.23
C PRO A 85 10.95 -5.36 -5.60
N LYS A 86 10.07 -5.94 -4.77
CA LYS A 86 10.28 -7.21 -4.07
C LYS A 86 9.77 -8.41 -4.86
N PHE A 87 8.92 -8.19 -5.86
CA PHE A 87 8.21 -9.25 -6.56
C PHE A 87 8.96 -9.74 -7.78
N LEU A 88 8.79 -11.03 -8.07
CA LEU A 88 9.22 -11.63 -9.32
C LEU A 88 8.36 -11.12 -10.49
N ALA A 89 8.88 -11.22 -11.71
CA ALA A 89 8.20 -10.76 -12.92
C ALA A 89 6.78 -11.36 -13.06
N ASP A 90 6.60 -12.63 -12.69
CA ASP A 90 5.32 -13.34 -12.78
C ASP A 90 4.32 -12.92 -11.68
N ASP A 91 4.81 -12.44 -10.54
CA ASP A 91 4.00 -11.99 -9.41
C ASP A 91 3.49 -10.54 -9.59
N ILE A 92 4.19 -9.72 -10.38
CA ILE A 92 3.83 -8.32 -10.63
C ILE A 92 2.44 -8.17 -11.28
N PRO A 93 2.06 -8.92 -12.34
CA PRO A 93 0.72 -8.87 -12.91
C PRO A 93 -0.37 -9.27 -11.91
N LEU A 94 -0.12 -10.29 -11.07
CA LEU A 94 -1.06 -10.74 -10.04
C LEU A 94 -1.30 -9.66 -9.00
N PHE A 95 -0.22 -9.07 -8.47
CA PHE A 95 -0.32 -7.96 -7.53
C PHE A 95 -1.05 -6.75 -8.12
N LYS A 96 -0.76 -6.40 -9.39
CA LYS A 96 -1.49 -5.32 -10.09
C LYS A 96 -2.98 -5.62 -10.21
N GLY A 97 -3.36 -6.89 -10.42
CA GLY A 97 -4.76 -7.33 -10.42
C GLY A 97 -5.42 -7.11 -9.06
N ILE A 98 -4.83 -7.62 -7.98
CA ILE A 98 -5.32 -7.45 -6.60
C ILE A 98 -5.53 -5.96 -6.27
N VAL A 99 -4.54 -5.13 -6.62
CA VAL A 99 -4.59 -3.70 -6.36
C VAL A 99 -5.68 -3.01 -7.20
N SER A 100 -5.84 -3.38 -8.47
CA SER A 100 -6.89 -2.83 -9.34
C SER A 100 -8.30 -3.16 -8.84
N ASP A 101 -8.49 -4.36 -8.26
CA ASP A 101 -9.77 -4.79 -7.72
C ASP A 101 -10.13 -4.05 -6.41
N LEU A 102 -9.13 -3.77 -5.57
CA LEU A 102 -9.32 -3.10 -4.28
C LEU A 102 -9.36 -1.56 -4.37
N PHE A 103 -8.76 -0.98 -5.42
CA PHE A 103 -8.67 0.46 -5.67
C PHE A 103 -9.24 0.82 -7.06
N PRO A 104 -10.55 0.57 -7.30
CA PRO A 104 -11.13 0.76 -8.62
C PRO A 104 -11.15 2.24 -9.02
N GLY A 105 -10.77 2.53 -10.26
CA GLY A 105 -10.80 3.90 -10.81
C GLY A 105 -9.65 4.81 -10.35
N VAL A 106 -8.74 4.31 -9.51
CA VAL A 106 -7.58 5.07 -9.05
C VAL A 106 -6.40 4.75 -9.96
N GLN A 107 -5.94 5.74 -10.73
CA GLN A 107 -4.74 5.60 -11.52
C GLN A 107 -3.50 5.89 -10.67
N PRO A 108 -2.41 5.12 -10.83
CA PRO A 108 -1.16 5.41 -10.15
C PRO A 108 -0.66 6.80 -10.55
N MET A 109 -0.31 7.62 -9.55
CA MET A 109 0.39 8.89 -9.80
C MET A 109 1.65 8.63 -10.60
N VAL A 110 1.79 9.30 -11.74
CA VAL A 110 3.06 9.41 -12.44
C VAL A 110 3.87 10.45 -11.70
N VAL A 111 4.89 10.01 -10.97
CA VAL A 111 5.85 10.94 -10.34
C VAL A 111 6.85 11.32 -11.41
N ASP A 112 6.90 12.62 -11.72
CA ASP A 112 7.93 13.20 -12.55
C ASP A 112 9.24 13.23 -11.75
N TYR A 113 10.16 12.33 -12.09
CA TYR A 113 11.50 12.29 -11.47
C TYR A 113 12.46 13.32 -12.10
N GLY A 114 11.97 14.15 -13.01
CA GLY A 114 12.68 15.25 -13.63
C GLY A 114 14.01 14.82 -14.25
N ALA A 115 15.11 15.30 -13.68
CA ALA A 115 16.44 15.06 -14.20
C ALA A 115 16.93 13.60 -14.07
N LEU A 116 16.26 12.76 -13.27
CA LEU A 116 16.63 11.35 -13.06
C LEU A 116 15.98 10.39 -14.07
N GLU A 117 15.10 10.88 -14.96
CA GLU A 117 14.49 10.08 -16.03
C GLU A 117 15.38 9.91 -17.28
N LYS A 118 16.57 10.54 -17.30
CA LYS A 118 17.51 10.52 -18.44
C LYS A 118 18.72 9.62 -18.22
#